data_AF-A6G841-F1
#
_entry.id   AF-A6G841-F1
#
_cell.length_a   1.000
_cell.length_b   1.000
_cell.length_c   1.000
_cell.angle_alpha   90.00
_cell.angle_beta   90.00
_cell.angle_gamma   90.00
#
_symmetry.space_group_name_H-M   'P 1'
#
loop_
_entity.id
_entity.type
_entity.pdbx_description
1 polymer ?
#
loop_
_entity_poly.entity_id
_entity_poly.type
_entity_poly.pdbx_seq_one_letter_code
_entity_poly.pdbx_strand_id
1 'polypeptide(L)'
;MSGADGRSWLEPCAEFCRAEGLEPSLLKLLDGFRAPDPRGGPPPPPEPRAHGDFAALEAELLVEPVFEDLAGELVGVDAKQAAMFARRLRSLDGAFAEAPEDAGARLLRVGFRQRLRGIVHAPGPRALRLRALGDFYYSHLARHRHRRRDLPSVVERLGALAFEAVAPGLEHARVAQACAEGPVHLNVLRVDPQRVRLAVDDRREGVRAGQPFTEWTRQRGATAAVSGGFFLYSEPDIEAPSARYDPVGLLLGEGRCLSPPVFARGALLLDAEGGVAIEPLGLGGTHLRLADGRPLDAAEAARWNRSRARIGPDAPSLAIVGRRVVAVGRGLPVPLNGFVVPTPETVEVGAEVAYEPLRGSGGRPLVAGIAGGPMLLEGGALTLDLRREDFWGSAPPVTFSQDETGDQNLLPRLAVGLDHAQRLVFVAVDGRDFGRALGMTLGGVGEVLQALGCHTATNLDGGASKRMVLRGRALDLSSTELQGSGDTATAGRVRPVHSAISMFADR
;
A
#
# COMPACT_ATOMS: atom_id res chain seq x y z
N MET A 1 -0.35 22.48 -43.65
CA MET A 1 0.84 22.68 -42.79
C MET A 1 0.76 24.09 -42.21
N SER A 2 0.47 24.20 -40.91
CA SER A 2 0.59 25.47 -40.17
C SER A 2 0.88 25.18 -38.70
N GLY A 3 2.09 25.54 -38.24
CA GLY A 3 2.40 25.83 -36.84
C GLY A 3 2.66 24.66 -35.89
N ALA A 4 3.76 23.92 -36.09
CA ALA A 4 4.35 23.04 -35.07
C ALA A 4 5.31 23.81 -34.14
N ASP A 5 4.91 25.00 -33.64
CA ASP A 5 5.85 25.99 -33.07
C ASP A 5 5.35 26.60 -31.73
N GLY A 6 4.87 25.74 -30.81
CA GLY A 6 4.46 26.15 -29.47
C GLY A 6 5.47 25.69 -28.40
N ARG A 7 5.84 26.57 -27.46
CA ARG A 7 6.71 26.24 -26.31
C ARG A 7 6.05 25.22 -25.36
N SER A 8 6.82 24.30 -24.80
CA SER A 8 6.32 23.39 -23.75
C SER A 8 6.04 24.17 -22.47
N TRP A 9 5.02 23.79 -21.69
CA TRP A 9 4.76 24.37 -20.36
C TRP A 9 5.91 24.17 -19.36
N LEU A 10 6.80 23.21 -19.61
CA LEU A 10 8.01 22.96 -18.82
C LEU A 10 9.08 24.05 -19.03
N GLU A 11 9.10 24.72 -20.19
CA GLU A 11 10.08 25.77 -20.49
C GLU A 11 9.97 26.98 -19.55
N PRO A 12 8.81 27.65 -19.41
CA PRO A 12 8.67 28.75 -18.46
C PRO A 12 8.90 28.31 -17.00
N CYS A 13 8.55 27.06 -16.65
CA CYS A 13 8.88 26.48 -15.34
C CYS A 13 10.40 26.38 -15.12
N ALA A 14 11.16 25.96 -16.14
CA ALA A 14 12.60 25.86 -16.08
C ALA A 14 13.28 27.23 -16.01
N GLU A 15 12.75 28.23 -16.71
CA GLU A 15 13.20 29.61 -16.62
C GLU A 15 12.98 30.18 -15.21
N PHE A 16 11.78 30.02 -14.64
CA PHE A 16 11.46 30.42 -13.27
C PHE A 16 12.35 29.72 -12.24
N CYS A 17 12.52 28.40 -12.36
CA CYS A 17 13.40 27.63 -11.48
C CYS A 17 14.84 28.16 -11.47
N ARG A 18 15.38 28.57 -12.62
CA ARG A 18 16.72 29.18 -12.71
C ARG A 18 16.75 30.59 -12.11
N ALA A 19 15.74 31.40 -12.38
CA ALA A 19 15.66 32.77 -11.88
C ALA A 19 15.59 32.84 -10.35
N GLU A 20 14.84 31.92 -9.74
CA GLU A 20 14.65 31.83 -8.29
C GLU A 20 15.75 31.00 -7.57
N GLY A 21 16.73 30.48 -8.30
CA GLY A 21 17.82 29.68 -7.72
C GLY A 21 17.36 28.36 -7.08
N LEU A 22 16.28 27.76 -7.59
CA LEU A 22 15.71 26.52 -7.05
C LEU A 22 16.53 25.29 -7.45
N GLU A 23 16.45 24.24 -6.62
CA GLU A 23 17.08 22.94 -6.88
C GLU A 23 16.59 22.33 -8.21
N PRO A 24 17.47 22.05 -9.18
CA PRO A 24 17.08 21.53 -10.49
C PRO A 24 16.32 20.20 -10.44
N SER A 25 16.43 19.44 -9.35
CA SER A 25 15.64 18.21 -9.16
C SER A 25 14.14 18.46 -9.08
N LEU A 26 13.69 19.66 -8.71
CA LEU A 26 12.26 19.99 -8.68
C LEU A 26 11.64 19.95 -10.09
N LEU A 27 12.40 20.33 -11.13
CA LEU A 27 11.92 20.25 -12.52
C LEU A 27 11.67 18.81 -12.97
N LYS A 28 12.46 17.84 -12.49
CA LYS A 28 12.25 16.42 -12.79
C LYS A 28 10.92 15.90 -12.25
N LEU A 29 10.37 16.53 -11.21
CA LEU A 29 9.08 16.15 -10.64
C LEU A 29 7.92 16.55 -11.55
N LEU A 30 8.10 17.63 -12.32
CA LEU A 30 7.11 18.10 -13.28
C LEU A 30 6.96 17.13 -14.47
N ASP A 31 7.99 16.34 -14.79
CA ASP A 31 7.95 15.27 -15.78
C ASP A 31 7.17 14.02 -15.31
N GLY A 32 6.81 13.92 -14.02
CA GLY A 32 5.95 12.84 -13.54
C GLY A 32 4.62 12.80 -14.30
N PHE A 33 4.04 11.61 -14.47
CA PHE A 33 2.74 11.41 -15.16
C PHE A 33 2.73 11.70 -16.68
N ARG A 34 3.89 11.99 -17.29
CA ARG A 34 4.06 12.29 -18.73
C ARG A 34 4.06 11.07 -19.66
N ALA A 35 4.57 9.95 -19.19
CA ALA A 35 4.76 8.74 -19.99
C ALA A 35 3.66 7.70 -19.69
N PRO A 36 3.37 6.74 -20.60
CA PRO A 36 2.50 5.62 -20.28
C PRO A 36 3.04 4.86 -19.07
N ASP A 37 2.12 4.38 -18.23
CA ASP A 37 2.48 3.60 -17.05
C ASP A 37 3.26 2.34 -17.50
N PRO A 38 4.54 2.19 -17.08
CA PRO A 38 5.38 1.06 -17.49
C PRO A 38 4.84 -0.30 -17.02
N ARG A 39 3.81 -0.32 -16.17
CA ARG A 39 3.23 -1.51 -15.53
C ARG A 39 1.78 -1.79 -15.92
N GLY A 40 1.21 -1.04 -16.87
CA GLY A 40 -0.09 -1.35 -17.49
C GLY A 40 -1.30 -0.51 -17.05
N GLY A 41 -1.11 0.78 -16.80
CA GLY A 41 -2.14 1.78 -16.51
C GLY A 41 -2.66 2.54 -17.75
N PRO A 42 -3.60 3.49 -17.56
CA PRO A 42 -4.21 4.24 -18.67
C PRO A 42 -3.18 5.14 -19.37
N PRO A 43 -3.36 5.46 -20.67
CA PRO A 43 -2.41 6.26 -21.43
C PRO A 43 -2.20 7.66 -20.82
N PRO A 44 -1.02 8.28 -21.02
CA PRO A 44 -0.75 9.61 -20.50
C PRO A 44 -1.58 10.65 -21.25
N PRO A 45 -1.94 11.78 -20.62
CA PRO A 45 -2.50 12.91 -21.35
C PRO A 45 -1.46 13.49 -22.32
N PRO A 46 -1.88 14.07 -23.46
CA PRO A 46 -0.97 14.80 -24.33
C PRO A 46 -0.35 15.99 -23.57
N GLU A 47 0.94 16.26 -23.83
CA GLU A 47 1.65 17.38 -23.20
C GLU A 47 1.09 18.72 -23.68
N PRO A 48 0.59 19.58 -22.77
CA PRO A 48 0.03 20.86 -23.14
C PRO A 48 1.13 21.85 -23.54
N ARG A 49 0.77 22.81 -24.38
CA ARG A 49 1.61 23.98 -24.67
C ARG A 49 1.27 25.09 -23.68
N ALA A 50 2.25 25.94 -23.38
CA ALA A 50 2.01 27.16 -22.62
C ALA A 50 2.25 28.39 -23.49
N HIS A 51 1.55 29.47 -23.15
CA HIS A 51 1.74 30.79 -23.73
C HIS A 51 2.24 31.75 -22.64
N GLY A 52 3.33 32.47 -22.91
CA GLY A 52 3.90 33.43 -21.98
C GLY A 52 4.93 32.84 -21.01
N ASP A 53 5.20 33.58 -19.95
CA ASP A 53 6.15 33.23 -18.89
C ASP A 53 5.48 32.41 -17.77
N PHE A 54 6.23 32.13 -16.69
CA PHE A 54 5.72 31.38 -15.56
C PHE A 54 4.53 32.06 -14.87
N ALA A 55 4.52 33.39 -14.75
CA ALA A 55 3.44 34.11 -14.09
C ALA A 55 2.14 34.00 -14.89
N ALA A 56 2.21 34.07 -16.21
CA ALA A 56 1.06 33.85 -17.09
C ALA A 56 0.51 32.41 -16.95
N LEU A 57 1.39 31.40 -16.97
CA LEU A 57 1.01 29.99 -16.79
C LEU A 57 0.38 29.73 -15.41
N GLU A 58 0.96 30.29 -14.35
CA GLU A 58 0.44 30.18 -12.99
C GLU A 58 -0.96 30.81 -12.88
N ALA A 59 -1.14 32.02 -13.41
CA ALA A 59 -2.43 32.69 -13.41
C ALA A 59 -3.52 31.90 -14.16
N GLU A 60 -3.19 31.34 -15.33
CA GLU A 60 -4.09 30.48 -16.11
C GLU A 60 -4.59 29.29 -15.27
N LEU A 61 -3.65 28.52 -14.70
CA LEU A 61 -3.97 27.30 -13.96
C LEU A 61 -4.72 27.54 -12.66
N LEU A 62 -4.52 28.71 -12.02
CA LEU A 62 -5.18 29.06 -10.76
C LEU A 62 -6.65 29.47 -10.94
N VAL A 63 -7.00 30.08 -12.08
CA VAL A 63 -8.39 30.46 -12.40
C VAL A 63 -9.21 29.27 -12.91
N GLU A 64 -8.56 28.24 -13.46
CA GLU A 64 -9.25 27.05 -13.97
C GLU A 64 -10.02 26.29 -12.87
N PRO A 65 -11.32 26.03 -13.04
CA PRO A 65 -12.19 25.39 -12.04
C PRO A 65 -12.04 23.86 -12.00
N VAL A 66 -10.81 23.34 -12.06
CA VAL A 66 -10.52 21.89 -12.13
C VAL A 66 -11.06 21.06 -10.94
N PHE A 67 -11.49 21.74 -9.87
CA PHE A 67 -12.04 21.12 -8.66
C PHE A 67 -13.56 21.13 -8.53
N GLU A 68 -14.31 21.84 -9.38
CA GLU A 68 -15.75 22.06 -9.21
C GLU A 68 -16.56 20.76 -9.25
N ASP A 69 -16.27 19.84 -10.18
CA ASP A 69 -16.92 18.52 -10.27
C ASP A 69 -15.93 17.34 -10.25
N LEU A 70 -14.80 17.50 -9.55
CA LEU A 70 -13.76 16.46 -9.54
C LEU A 70 -14.24 15.11 -8.99
N ALA A 71 -15.26 15.10 -8.13
CA ALA A 71 -15.85 13.87 -7.65
C ALA A 71 -16.75 13.19 -8.70
N GLY A 72 -17.47 13.94 -9.52
CA GLY A 72 -18.26 13.42 -10.65
C GLY A 72 -17.37 12.81 -11.74
N GLU A 73 -16.19 13.40 -11.98
CA GLU A 73 -15.21 12.93 -12.96
C GLU A 73 -14.53 11.59 -12.60
N LEU A 74 -14.72 11.10 -11.36
CA LEU A 74 -14.15 9.86 -10.83
C LEU A 74 -15.07 8.64 -11.05
N VAL A 75 -15.42 8.38 -12.30
CA VAL A 75 -16.23 7.22 -12.70
C VAL A 75 -15.46 5.91 -12.44
N GLY A 76 -16.14 4.89 -11.92
CA GLY A 76 -15.57 3.56 -11.64
C GLY A 76 -15.03 3.35 -10.22
N VAL A 77 -15.18 4.33 -9.33
CA VAL A 77 -15.00 4.17 -7.88
C VAL A 77 -16.28 4.53 -7.14
N ASP A 78 -16.40 4.07 -5.89
CA ASP A 78 -17.54 4.39 -5.04
C ASP A 78 -17.63 5.90 -4.75
N ALA A 79 -18.84 6.46 -4.71
CA ALA A 79 -19.07 7.90 -4.51
C ALA A 79 -18.38 8.47 -3.25
N LYS A 80 -18.30 7.68 -2.15
CA LYS A 80 -17.60 8.12 -0.93
C LYS A 80 -16.09 8.19 -1.14
N GLN A 81 -15.52 7.29 -1.96
CA GLN A 81 -14.11 7.30 -2.33
C GLN A 81 -13.81 8.48 -3.27
N ALA A 82 -14.64 8.70 -4.29
CA ALA A 82 -14.52 9.83 -5.19
C ALA A 82 -14.50 11.16 -4.42
N ALA A 83 -15.46 11.35 -3.51
CA ALA A 83 -15.52 12.53 -2.67
C ALA A 83 -14.29 12.68 -1.76
N MET A 84 -13.71 11.58 -1.25
CA MET A 84 -12.48 11.61 -0.46
C MET A 84 -11.28 12.07 -1.29
N PHE A 85 -11.09 11.52 -2.50
CA PHE A 85 -9.98 11.93 -3.36
C PHE A 85 -10.08 13.41 -3.76
N ALA A 86 -11.29 13.86 -4.13
CA ALA A 86 -11.53 15.28 -4.43
C ALA A 86 -11.22 16.19 -3.23
N ARG A 87 -11.60 15.81 -2.01
CA ARG A 87 -11.25 16.57 -0.79
C ARG A 87 -9.73 16.66 -0.60
N ARG A 88 -9.01 15.54 -0.69
CA ARG A 88 -7.55 15.52 -0.52
C ARG A 88 -6.83 16.39 -1.53
N LEU A 89 -7.23 16.34 -2.81
CA LEU A 89 -6.61 17.14 -3.86
C LEU A 89 -6.86 18.64 -3.65
N ARG A 90 -8.07 19.02 -3.19
CA ARG A 90 -8.37 20.40 -2.77
C ARG A 90 -7.56 20.83 -1.54
N SER A 91 -7.45 19.98 -0.52
CA SER A 91 -6.61 20.26 0.65
C SER A 91 -5.15 20.45 0.28
N LEU A 92 -4.63 19.66 -0.67
CA LEU A 92 -3.27 19.81 -1.16
C LEU A 92 -3.07 21.12 -1.94
N ASP A 93 -4.02 21.50 -2.81
CA ASP A 93 -3.97 22.80 -3.49
C ASP A 93 -3.99 23.97 -2.50
N GLY A 94 -4.83 23.87 -1.46
CA GLY A 94 -4.86 24.82 -0.35
C GLY A 94 -3.54 24.87 0.42
N ALA A 95 -2.93 23.71 0.68
CA ALA A 95 -1.63 23.64 1.34
C ALA A 95 -0.58 24.41 0.53
N PHE A 96 -0.48 24.23 -0.79
CA PHE A 96 0.44 25.02 -1.62
C PHE A 96 0.20 26.54 -1.51
N ALA A 97 -1.04 26.96 -1.28
CA ALA A 97 -1.41 28.37 -1.16
C ALA A 97 -1.07 29.01 0.20
N GLU A 98 -0.67 28.24 1.22
CA GLU A 98 -0.34 28.75 2.56
C GLU A 98 0.90 29.65 2.59
N ALA A 99 1.82 29.47 1.63
CA ALA A 99 3.06 30.25 1.50
C ALA A 99 3.21 30.75 0.05
N PRO A 100 2.44 31.77 -0.36
CA PRO A 100 2.40 32.25 -1.74
C PRO A 100 3.72 32.86 -2.22
N GLU A 101 4.63 33.23 -1.31
CA GLU A 101 5.98 33.71 -1.61
C GLU A 101 7.01 32.59 -1.82
N ASP A 102 6.69 31.34 -1.43
CA ASP A 102 7.61 30.20 -1.60
C ASP A 102 7.65 29.75 -3.07
N ALA A 103 8.73 30.16 -3.77
CA ALA A 103 8.95 29.82 -5.17
C ALA A 103 8.93 28.31 -5.45
N GLY A 104 9.44 27.47 -4.54
CA GLY A 104 9.40 26.02 -4.70
C GLY A 104 7.98 25.47 -4.58
N ALA A 105 7.19 25.97 -3.63
CA ALA A 105 5.78 25.61 -3.49
C ALA A 105 4.95 26.05 -4.71
N ARG A 106 5.19 27.26 -5.24
CA ARG A 106 4.56 27.76 -6.46
C ARG A 106 4.85 26.86 -7.67
N LEU A 107 6.12 26.53 -7.91
CA LEU A 107 6.55 25.65 -8.99
C LEU A 107 5.87 24.28 -8.91
N LEU A 108 5.84 23.69 -7.72
CA LEU A 108 5.18 22.41 -7.49
C LEU A 108 3.66 22.49 -7.67
N ARG A 109 3.02 23.59 -7.25
CA ARG A 109 1.57 23.81 -7.44
C ARG A 109 1.20 23.89 -8.92
N VAL A 110 2.00 24.60 -9.73
CA VAL A 110 1.83 24.65 -11.19
C VAL A 110 1.91 23.26 -11.77
N GLY A 111 2.94 22.47 -11.41
CA GLY A 111 3.06 21.08 -11.81
C GLY A 111 1.85 20.23 -11.42
N PHE A 112 1.41 20.34 -10.17
CA PHE A 112 0.27 19.61 -9.63
C PHE A 112 -1.01 19.92 -10.41
N ARG A 113 -1.36 21.20 -10.59
CA ARG A 113 -2.58 21.61 -11.31
C ARG A 113 -2.50 21.25 -12.79
N GLN A 114 -1.33 21.40 -13.42
CA GLN A 114 -1.13 21.05 -14.82
C GLN A 114 -1.35 19.55 -15.07
N ARG A 115 -0.83 18.68 -14.18
CA ARG A 115 -1.03 17.23 -14.25
C ARG A 115 -2.44 16.81 -13.88
N LEU A 116 -3.04 17.45 -12.87
CA LEU A 116 -4.45 17.25 -12.50
C LEU A 116 -5.37 17.52 -13.69
N ARG A 117 -5.21 18.68 -14.34
CA ARG A 117 -5.92 19.04 -15.58
C ARG A 117 -5.79 17.97 -16.64
N GLY A 118 -4.56 17.55 -16.93
CA GLY A 118 -4.31 16.51 -17.94
C GLY A 118 -5.04 15.19 -17.63
N ILE A 119 -4.97 14.71 -16.38
CA ILE A 119 -5.61 13.46 -15.96
C ILE A 119 -7.14 13.56 -16.04
N VAL A 120 -7.73 14.69 -15.63
CA VAL A 120 -9.18 14.91 -15.70
C VAL A 120 -9.69 14.90 -17.14
N HIS A 121 -8.92 15.42 -18.10
CA HIS A 121 -9.32 15.44 -19.51
C HIS A 121 -8.96 14.15 -20.29
N ALA A 122 -8.19 13.24 -19.70
CA ALA A 122 -7.82 11.97 -20.33
C ALA A 122 -8.97 10.94 -20.28
N PRO A 123 -8.99 9.91 -21.17
CA PRO A 123 -9.89 8.78 -21.04
C PRO A 123 -9.75 8.06 -19.68
N GLY A 124 -10.86 7.57 -19.13
CA GLY A 124 -10.85 6.79 -17.89
C GLY A 124 -10.21 5.39 -18.04
N PRO A 125 -9.96 4.69 -16.92
CA PRO A 125 -10.22 5.07 -15.53
C PRO A 125 -9.17 6.05 -14.95
N ARG A 126 -9.59 7.02 -14.11
CA ARG A 126 -8.72 8.12 -13.62
C ARG A 126 -8.34 8.05 -12.14
N ALA A 127 -9.12 7.32 -11.35
CA ALA A 127 -9.03 7.35 -9.89
C ALA A 127 -7.66 6.95 -9.34
N LEU A 128 -7.03 5.95 -9.96
CA LEU A 128 -5.69 5.49 -9.59
C LEU A 128 -4.65 6.60 -9.75
N ARG A 129 -4.63 7.28 -10.91
CA ARG A 129 -3.66 8.34 -11.20
C ARG A 129 -3.92 9.60 -10.38
N LEU A 130 -5.18 9.97 -10.15
CA LEU A 130 -5.53 11.09 -9.29
C LEU A 130 -5.10 10.85 -7.83
N ARG A 131 -5.27 9.63 -7.33
CA ARG A 131 -4.74 9.25 -6.01
C ARG A 131 -3.22 9.35 -5.97
N ALA A 132 -2.52 8.77 -6.95
CA ALA A 132 -1.06 8.80 -7.04
C ALA A 132 -0.53 10.23 -7.14
N LEU A 133 -1.18 11.10 -7.93
CA LEU A 133 -0.85 12.52 -8.05
C LEU A 133 -0.89 13.24 -6.71
N GLY A 134 -1.96 13.04 -5.94
CA GLY A 134 -2.11 13.65 -4.62
C GLY A 134 -1.02 13.18 -3.64
N ASP A 135 -0.79 11.86 -3.55
CA ASP A 135 0.25 11.31 -2.68
C ASP A 135 1.66 11.79 -3.11
N PHE A 136 1.94 11.89 -4.42
CA PHE A 136 3.21 12.37 -4.98
C PHE A 136 3.49 13.84 -4.64
N TYR A 137 2.59 14.74 -5.01
CA TYR A 137 2.79 16.18 -4.78
C TYR A 137 2.72 16.54 -3.29
N TYR A 138 1.92 15.84 -2.48
CA TYR A 138 2.00 15.93 -1.02
C TYR A 138 3.42 15.61 -0.52
N SER A 139 3.99 14.49 -0.98
CA SER A 139 5.31 14.01 -0.54
C SER A 139 6.42 14.98 -0.88
N HIS A 140 6.37 15.60 -2.07
CA HIS A 140 7.38 16.55 -2.50
C HIS A 140 7.22 17.92 -1.84
N LEU A 141 6.00 18.41 -1.65
CA LEU A 141 5.75 19.61 -0.84
C LEU A 141 6.22 19.41 0.61
N ALA A 142 5.95 18.25 1.19
CA ALA A 142 6.35 17.91 2.55
C ALA A 142 7.88 17.93 2.69
N ARG A 143 8.62 17.30 1.77
CA ARG A 143 10.09 17.34 1.77
C ARG A 143 10.64 18.75 1.58
N HIS A 144 10.04 19.52 0.69
CA HIS A 144 10.43 20.91 0.43
C HIS A 144 10.31 21.76 1.70
N ARG A 145 9.21 21.61 2.45
CA ARG A 145 8.94 22.38 3.68
C ARG A 145 9.72 21.95 4.91
N HIS A 146 9.94 20.65 5.07
CA HIS A 146 10.30 20.08 6.38
C HIS A 146 11.69 19.45 6.45
N ARG A 147 12.42 19.32 5.33
CA ARG A 147 13.76 18.72 5.38
C ARG A 147 14.74 19.63 6.11
N ARG A 148 15.40 19.10 7.13
CA ARG A 148 16.25 19.84 8.07
C ARG A 148 17.59 19.14 8.29
N ARG A 149 18.65 19.56 7.60
CA ARG A 149 19.97 18.90 7.68
C ARG A 149 20.68 19.08 9.03
N ASP A 150 20.18 19.99 9.87
CA ASP A 150 20.68 20.31 11.19
C ASP A 150 20.13 19.40 12.30
N LEU A 151 19.11 18.59 12.01
CA LEU A 151 18.52 17.64 12.96
C LEU A 151 19.06 16.22 12.74
N PRO A 152 19.06 15.36 13.77
CA PRO A 152 19.31 13.94 13.58
C PRO A 152 18.24 13.30 12.69
N SER A 153 18.67 12.41 11.81
CA SER A 153 17.82 11.51 11.02
C SER A 153 17.00 10.58 11.90
N VAL A 154 15.93 10.01 11.34
CA VAL A 154 15.15 8.97 12.04
C VAL A 154 16.05 7.81 12.46
N VAL A 155 16.95 7.35 11.59
CA VAL A 155 17.85 6.23 11.88
C VAL A 155 18.76 6.52 13.07
N GLU A 156 19.34 7.73 13.15
CA GLU A 156 20.13 8.15 14.31
C GLU A 156 19.30 8.19 15.59
N ARG A 157 18.02 8.63 15.52
CA ARG A 157 17.11 8.58 16.67
C ARG A 157 16.83 7.15 17.13
N LEU A 158 16.76 6.19 16.21
CA LEU A 158 16.52 4.78 16.55
C LEU A 158 17.68 4.16 17.34
N GLY A 159 18.92 4.62 17.11
CA GLY A 159 20.09 4.15 17.87
C GLY A 159 20.03 4.44 19.37
N ALA A 160 19.22 5.42 19.79
CA ALA A 160 18.98 5.77 21.19
C ALA A 160 17.56 5.39 21.67
N LEU A 161 16.85 4.54 20.92
CA LEU A 161 15.44 4.23 21.20
C LEU A 161 15.32 3.38 22.47
N ALA A 162 14.67 3.94 23.49
CA ALA A 162 14.31 3.22 24.70
C ALA A 162 13.03 2.41 24.49
N PHE A 163 13.07 1.14 24.84
CA PHE A 163 11.91 0.25 24.82
C PHE A 163 11.31 0.15 26.22
N GLU A 164 10.01 0.38 26.32
CA GLU A 164 9.21 0.17 27.52
C GLU A 164 8.68 -1.26 27.56
N ALA A 165 8.90 -1.97 28.65
CA ALA A 165 8.33 -3.29 28.86
C ALA A 165 6.81 -3.20 29.04
N VAL A 166 6.06 -3.88 28.18
CA VAL A 166 4.59 -3.96 28.24
C VAL A 166 4.17 -5.22 29.00
N ALA A 167 4.78 -6.35 28.69
CA ALA A 167 4.54 -7.66 29.29
C ALA A 167 5.77 -8.55 29.01
N PRO A 168 5.91 -9.72 29.65
CA PRO A 168 6.97 -10.66 29.29
C PRO A 168 6.97 -10.95 27.78
N GLY A 169 8.08 -10.62 27.11
CA GLY A 169 8.24 -10.79 25.67
C GLY A 169 7.55 -9.75 24.78
N LEU A 170 6.95 -8.69 25.34
CA LEU A 170 6.36 -7.60 24.57
C LEU A 170 6.87 -6.25 25.05
N GLU A 171 7.50 -5.50 24.14
CA GLU A 171 8.05 -4.17 24.39
C GLU A 171 7.49 -3.16 23.38
N HIS A 172 7.37 -1.90 23.80
CA HIS A 172 6.92 -0.79 22.96
C HIS A 172 7.92 0.35 22.97
N ALA A 173 8.10 1.00 21.83
CA ALA A 173 8.84 2.25 21.71
C ALA A 173 8.17 3.21 20.73
N ARG A 174 8.50 4.49 20.82
CA ARG A 174 7.94 5.53 19.94
C ARG A 174 8.97 6.59 19.60
N VAL A 175 8.93 7.05 18.35
CA VAL A 175 9.54 8.32 17.93
C VAL A 175 8.42 9.25 17.50
N ALA A 176 8.27 10.39 18.18
CA ALA A 176 7.21 11.37 17.95
C ALA A 176 7.77 12.81 18.01
N GLN A 177 8.63 13.15 17.06
CA GLN A 177 9.39 14.40 17.06
C GLN A 177 9.90 14.76 15.65
N ALA A 178 10.43 15.98 15.51
CA ALA A 178 11.12 16.40 14.30
C ALA A 178 12.48 15.68 14.13
N CYS A 179 12.71 15.17 12.93
CA CYS A 179 13.96 14.57 12.46
C CYS A 179 14.44 15.30 11.20
N ALA A 180 15.58 14.89 10.65
CA ALA A 180 16.12 15.48 9.42
C ALA A 180 15.17 15.42 8.22
N GLU A 181 14.31 14.40 8.21
CA GLU A 181 13.30 14.11 7.21
C GLU A 181 12.00 14.90 7.41
N GLY A 182 11.83 15.54 8.57
CA GLY A 182 10.64 16.29 8.99
C GLY A 182 9.98 15.71 10.24
N PRO A 183 8.73 16.12 10.55
CA PRO A 183 7.95 15.55 11.64
C PRO A 183 7.67 14.06 11.44
N VAL A 184 8.02 13.26 12.45
CA VAL A 184 7.86 11.81 12.42
C VAL A 184 7.08 11.34 13.63
N HIS A 185 6.10 10.47 13.37
CA HIS A 185 5.39 9.71 14.39
C HIS A 185 5.38 8.24 14.00
N LEU A 186 6.19 7.43 14.68
CA LEU A 186 6.29 5.99 14.49
C LEU A 186 6.21 5.26 15.83
N ASN A 187 5.54 4.11 15.84
CA ASN A 187 5.49 3.19 16.97
C ASN A 187 6.14 1.87 16.58
N VAL A 188 6.89 1.30 17.52
CA VAL A 188 7.57 0.01 17.37
C VAL A 188 7.04 -0.93 18.45
N LEU A 189 6.60 -2.13 18.05
CA LEU A 189 6.39 -3.25 18.97
C LEU A 189 7.46 -4.29 18.72
N ARG A 190 8.16 -4.70 19.76
CA ARG A 190 9.08 -5.83 19.71
C ARG A 190 8.46 -7.00 20.48
N VAL A 191 8.42 -8.15 19.82
CA VAL A 191 7.65 -9.32 20.27
C VAL A 191 8.57 -10.54 20.25
N ASP A 192 8.77 -11.16 21.40
CA ASP A 192 9.37 -12.49 21.52
C ASP A 192 8.28 -13.54 21.28
N PRO A 193 8.29 -14.24 20.12
CA PRO A 193 7.25 -15.20 19.77
C PRO A 193 7.26 -16.45 20.66
N GLN A 194 8.32 -16.69 21.45
CA GLN A 194 8.36 -17.78 22.42
C GLN A 194 7.60 -17.47 23.71
N ARG A 195 7.33 -16.18 23.98
CA ARG A 195 6.64 -15.71 25.19
C ARG A 195 5.27 -15.09 24.89
N VAL A 196 5.07 -14.65 23.65
CA VAL A 196 3.84 -13.99 23.21
C VAL A 196 3.19 -14.83 22.14
N ARG A 197 1.98 -15.32 22.40
CA ARG A 197 1.20 -16.07 21.41
C ARG A 197 0.68 -15.10 20.34
N LEU A 198 0.95 -15.41 19.07
CA LEU A 198 0.39 -14.69 17.93
C LEU A 198 -0.84 -15.40 17.36
N ALA A 199 -1.79 -14.64 16.83
CA ALA A 199 -2.88 -15.15 16.02
C ALA A 199 -3.15 -14.23 14.82
N VAL A 200 -3.60 -14.81 13.72
CA VAL A 200 -4.08 -14.09 12.54
C VAL A 200 -5.58 -14.26 12.46
N ASP A 201 -6.31 -13.14 12.39
CA ASP A 201 -7.76 -13.12 12.48
C ASP A 201 -8.38 -12.48 11.23
N ASP A 202 -9.46 -13.08 10.70
CA ASP A 202 -10.39 -12.44 9.75
C ASP A 202 -11.42 -11.62 10.53
N ARG A 203 -11.49 -10.32 10.23
CA ARG A 203 -12.34 -9.35 10.92
C ARG A 203 -13.52 -8.88 10.06
N ARG A 204 -13.76 -9.45 8.89
CA ARG A 204 -14.81 -8.99 7.96
C ARG A 204 -16.20 -9.02 8.59
N GLU A 205 -16.50 -10.00 9.44
CA GLU A 205 -17.80 -10.08 10.14
C GLU A 205 -17.95 -8.98 11.20
N GLY A 206 -16.94 -8.79 12.05
CA GLY A 206 -16.94 -7.71 13.05
C GLY A 206 -17.04 -6.33 12.41
N VAL A 207 -16.38 -6.11 11.26
CA VAL A 207 -16.51 -4.87 10.50
C VAL A 207 -17.90 -4.69 9.92
N ARG A 208 -18.53 -5.74 9.38
CA ARG A 208 -19.93 -5.69 8.92
C ARG A 208 -20.90 -5.33 10.04
N ALA A 209 -20.59 -5.76 11.28
CA ALA A 209 -21.33 -5.37 12.48
C ALA A 209 -20.97 -3.96 13.02
N GLY A 210 -20.11 -3.20 12.33
CA GLY A 210 -19.71 -1.85 12.74
C GLY A 210 -18.70 -1.79 13.88
N GLN A 211 -18.05 -2.91 14.21
CA GLN A 211 -17.18 -3.01 15.38
C GLN A 211 -15.83 -2.28 15.19
N PRO A 212 -15.49 -1.30 16.05
CA PRO A 212 -14.19 -0.65 16.05
C PRO A 212 -13.03 -1.62 16.33
N PHE A 213 -11.86 -1.35 15.74
CA PHE A 213 -10.69 -2.23 15.94
C PHE A 213 -10.25 -2.31 17.41
N THR A 214 -10.25 -1.18 18.13
CA THR A 214 -9.89 -1.11 19.55
C THR A 214 -10.84 -1.92 20.43
N GLU A 215 -12.14 -1.86 20.14
CA GLU A 215 -13.15 -2.65 20.85
C GLU A 215 -12.96 -4.15 20.60
N TRP A 216 -12.78 -4.53 19.33
CA TRP A 216 -12.51 -5.91 18.95
C TRP A 216 -11.26 -6.45 19.64
N THR A 217 -10.15 -5.70 19.67
CA THR A 217 -8.91 -6.10 20.35
C THR A 217 -9.13 -6.34 21.85
N ARG A 218 -9.92 -5.48 22.52
CA ARG A 218 -10.28 -5.66 23.94
C ARG A 218 -11.10 -6.92 24.17
N GLN A 219 -12.14 -7.16 23.34
CA GLN A 219 -12.99 -8.35 23.46
C GLN A 219 -12.22 -9.64 23.17
N ARG A 220 -11.30 -9.60 22.19
CA ARG A 220 -10.40 -10.71 21.88
C ARG A 220 -9.46 -11.03 23.05
N GLY A 221 -9.22 -10.09 23.98
CA GLY A 221 -8.30 -10.24 25.10
C GLY A 221 -6.83 -10.07 24.71
N ALA A 222 -6.55 -9.47 23.55
CA ALA A 222 -5.19 -9.29 23.07
C ALA A 222 -4.50 -8.12 23.79
N THR A 223 -3.24 -8.32 24.19
CA THR A 223 -2.40 -7.30 24.81
C THR A 223 -2.01 -6.22 23.81
N ALA A 224 -1.73 -6.62 22.56
CA ALA A 224 -1.53 -5.72 21.44
C ALA A 224 -2.14 -6.32 20.16
N ALA A 225 -2.43 -5.49 19.17
CA ALA A 225 -2.83 -5.92 17.84
C ALA A 225 -2.43 -4.90 16.79
N VAL A 226 -2.11 -5.39 15.59
CA VAL A 226 -1.93 -4.56 14.39
C VAL A 226 -2.92 -4.98 13.30
N SER A 227 -3.22 -4.08 12.37
CA SER A 227 -3.87 -4.48 11.11
C SER A 227 -2.95 -5.42 10.31
N GLY A 228 -3.48 -6.01 9.25
CA GLY A 228 -2.78 -7.07 8.52
C GLY A 228 -2.59 -6.80 7.04
N GLY A 229 -2.87 -7.82 6.25
CA GLY A 229 -2.71 -7.87 4.81
C GLY A 229 -3.71 -7.04 4.02
N PHE A 230 -3.45 -6.95 2.73
CA PHE A 230 -4.27 -6.21 1.77
C PHE A 230 -5.66 -6.82 1.58
N PHE A 231 -6.57 -6.01 1.06
CA PHE A 231 -7.91 -6.42 0.68
C PHE A 231 -8.40 -5.63 -0.55
N LEU A 232 -9.34 -6.22 -1.30
CA LEU A 232 -9.97 -5.58 -2.45
C LEU A 232 -10.74 -4.33 -2.00
N TYR A 233 -10.51 -3.20 -2.62
CA TYR A 233 -11.10 -1.94 -2.16
C TYR A 233 -11.45 -0.98 -3.27
N SER A 234 -10.51 -0.72 -4.18
CA SER A 234 -10.61 0.34 -5.20
C SER A 234 -10.33 -0.18 -6.61
N GLU A 235 -10.17 -1.49 -6.77
CA GLU A 235 -10.06 -2.13 -8.07
C GLU A 235 -11.33 -1.87 -8.88
N PRO A 236 -11.22 -1.49 -10.16
CA PRO A 236 -12.37 -1.13 -11.00
C PRO A 236 -13.20 -2.34 -11.44
N ASP A 237 -12.60 -3.53 -11.47
CA ASP A 237 -13.18 -4.79 -11.95
C ASP A 237 -13.43 -5.80 -10.81
N ILE A 238 -13.85 -5.32 -9.63
CA ILE A 238 -14.31 -6.20 -8.54
C ILE A 238 -15.68 -6.77 -8.92
N GLU A 239 -15.67 -8.00 -9.43
CA GLU A 239 -16.87 -8.73 -9.83
C GLU A 239 -16.97 -10.07 -9.13
N ALA A 240 -18.21 -10.58 -9.02
CA ALA A 240 -18.48 -11.88 -8.43
C ALA A 240 -17.65 -12.99 -9.13
N PRO A 241 -17.07 -13.93 -8.38
CA PRO A 241 -17.28 -14.15 -6.94
C PRO A 241 -16.32 -13.39 -6.03
N SER A 242 -15.45 -12.52 -6.55
CA SER A 242 -14.68 -11.60 -5.71
C SER A 242 -15.59 -10.51 -5.18
N ALA A 243 -15.40 -10.13 -3.92
CA ALA A 243 -16.14 -9.07 -3.28
C ALA A 243 -15.20 -8.00 -2.75
N ARG A 244 -15.70 -6.76 -2.69
CA ARG A 244 -15.00 -5.70 -1.95
C ARG A 244 -14.77 -6.21 -0.53
N TYR A 245 -13.58 -5.94 -0.01
CA TYR A 245 -13.07 -6.36 1.29
C TYR A 245 -12.55 -7.79 1.37
N ASP A 246 -12.57 -8.56 0.28
CA ASP A 246 -11.89 -9.84 0.25
C ASP A 246 -10.38 -9.67 0.44
N PRO A 247 -9.73 -10.52 1.25
CA PRO A 247 -8.29 -10.51 1.44
C PRO A 247 -7.55 -10.76 0.12
N VAL A 248 -6.41 -10.10 -0.05
CA VAL A 248 -5.57 -10.23 -1.24
C VAL A 248 -4.22 -10.84 -0.84
N GLY A 249 -3.96 -12.05 -1.32
CA GLY A 249 -2.84 -12.88 -0.87
C GLY A 249 -3.22 -13.77 0.31
N LEU A 250 -2.21 -14.39 0.94
CA LEU A 250 -2.41 -15.33 2.04
C LEU A 250 -3.17 -14.70 3.22
N LEU A 251 -4.23 -15.38 3.65
CA LEU A 251 -4.84 -15.21 4.97
C LEU A 251 -5.12 -16.60 5.54
N LEU A 252 -4.33 -17.00 6.53
CA LEU A 252 -4.37 -18.29 7.18
C LEU A 252 -4.52 -18.04 8.69
N GLY A 253 -5.56 -18.61 9.29
CA GLY A 253 -5.80 -18.54 10.73
C GLY A 253 -6.33 -19.86 11.25
N GLU A 254 -5.84 -20.30 12.41
CA GLU A 254 -6.24 -21.57 13.04
C GLU A 254 -6.06 -22.79 12.10
N GLY A 255 -5.00 -22.78 11.27
CA GLY A 255 -4.71 -23.82 10.28
C GLY A 255 -5.63 -23.80 9.05
N ARG A 256 -6.58 -22.86 8.96
CA ARG A 256 -7.56 -22.77 7.88
C ARG A 256 -7.18 -21.70 6.88
N CYS A 257 -6.96 -22.10 5.63
CA CYS A 257 -6.65 -21.18 4.53
C CYS A 257 -7.92 -20.44 4.11
N LEU A 258 -8.10 -19.21 4.60
CA LEU A 258 -9.24 -18.35 4.29
C LEU A 258 -9.05 -17.64 2.94
N SER A 259 -7.79 -17.31 2.62
CA SER A 259 -7.38 -16.74 1.35
C SER A 259 -6.07 -17.38 0.90
N PRO A 260 -6.03 -17.98 -0.29
CA PRO A 260 -4.82 -18.64 -0.77
C PRO A 260 -3.74 -17.63 -1.21
N PRO A 261 -2.46 -18.04 -1.21
CA PRO A 261 -1.35 -17.20 -1.65
C PRO A 261 -1.31 -17.08 -3.18
N VAL A 262 -2.36 -16.50 -3.79
CA VAL A 262 -2.49 -16.34 -5.26
C VAL A 262 -1.27 -15.66 -5.87
N PHE A 263 -0.76 -14.65 -5.16
CA PHE A 263 0.39 -13.83 -5.52
C PHE A 263 1.58 -14.20 -4.63
N ALA A 264 2.78 -14.28 -5.21
CA ALA A 264 4.02 -14.67 -4.50
C ALA A 264 4.58 -13.55 -3.61
N ARG A 265 3.79 -13.09 -2.63
CA ARG A 265 4.10 -11.92 -1.80
C ARG A 265 4.76 -12.30 -0.50
N GLY A 266 5.62 -11.40 0.00
CA GLY A 266 6.12 -11.45 1.37
C GLY A 266 4.99 -11.62 2.39
N ALA A 267 5.17 -12.59 3.28
CA ALA A 267 4.19 -12.97 4.28
C ALA A 267 4.86 -13.25 5.63
N LEU A 268 4.17 -12.90 6.72
CA LEU A 268 4.49 -13.40 8.05
C LEU A 268 3.86 -14.77 8.22
N LEU A 269 4.65 -15.78 8.58
CA LEU A 269 4.25 -17.17 8.69
C LEU A 269 4.52 -17.70 10.10
N LEU A 270 3.57 -18.49 10.62
CA LEU A 270 3.62 -19.12 11.94
C LEU A 270 3.35 -20.62 11.78
N ASP A 271 4.29 -21.45 12.22
CA ASP A 271 4.15 -22.91 12.21
C ASP A 271 3.50 -23.44 13.49
N ALA A 272 3.11 -24.73 13.45
CA ALA A 272 2.44 -25.41 14.57
C ALA A 272 3.29 -25.53 15.85
N GLU A 273 4.59 -25.28 15.78
CA GLU A 273 5.57 -25.45 16.85
C GLU A 273 6.09 -24.10 17.38
N GLY A 274 5.46 -22.99 16.96
CA GLY A 274 5.83 -21.64 17.37
C GLY A 274 6.98 -21.04 16.57
N GLY A 275 7.40 -21.68 15.47
CA GLY A 275 8.34 -21.14 14.52
C GLY A 275 7.75 -19.96 13.75
N VAL A 276 8.59 -18.97 13.48
CA VAL A 276 8.22 -17.74 12.79
C VAL A 276 9.13 -17.56 11.58
N ALA A 277 8.54 -17.21 10.44
CA ALA A 277 9.28 -16.85 9.24
C ALA A 277 8.66 -15.62 8.56
N ILE A 278 9.48 -14.87 7.84
CA ILE A 278 9.04 -13.82 6.91
C ILE A 278 9.65 -14.14 5.56
N GLU A 279 8.82 -14.47 4.58
CA GLU A 279 9.28 -14.86 3.24
C GLU A 279 8.16 -14.72 2.20
N PRO A 280 8.49 -14.65 0.90
CA PRO A 280 7.49 -14.75 -0.16
C PRO A 280 6.85 -16.13 -0.19
N LEU A 281 5.50 -16.18 -0.15
CA LEU A 281 4.74 -17.40 -0.36
C LEU A 281 3.72 -17.19 -1.49
N GLY A 282 3.79 -18.05 -2.51
CA GLY A 282 2.88 -18.04 -3.66
C GLY A 282 2.32 -19.43 -3.97
N LEU A 283 1.38 -19.51 -4.93
CA LEU A 283 0.73 -20.76 -5.33
C LEU A 283 1.71 -21.87 -5.71
N GLY A 284 2.82 -21.53 -6.36
CA GLY A 284 3.77 -22.53 -6.87
C GLY A 284 4.40 -23.41 -5.79
N GLY A 285 4.40 -22.97 -4.53
CA GLY A 285 4.85 -23.75 -3.37
C GLY A 285 3.74 -24.52 -2.64
N THR A 286 2.54 -24.61 -3.21
CA THR A 286 1.36 -25.22 -2.56
C THR A 286 0.95 -26.53 -3.21
N HIS A 287 0.16 -27.34 -2.50
CA HIS A 287 -0.48 -28.53 -3.05
C HIS A 287 -1.99 -28.31 -3.12
N LEU A 288 -2.51 -28.32 -4.35
CA LEU A 288 -3.91 -28.07 -4.66
C LEU A 288 -4.59 -29.38 -5.05
N ARG A 289 -5.81 -29.60 -4.56
CA ARG A 289 -6.64 -30.74 -4.95
C ARG A 289 -8.07 -30.33 -5.17
N LEU A 290 -8.74 -31.00 -6.10
CA LEU A 290 -10.20 -31.02 -6.16
C LEU A 290 -10.76 -31.74 -4.92
N ALA A 291 -12.01 -31.48 -4.59
CA ALA A 291 -12.68 -32.10 -3.44
C ALA A 291 -12.70 -33.64 -3.47
N ASP A 292 -12.62 -34.24 -4.67
CA ASP A 292 -12.53 -35.68 -4.87
C ASP A 292 -11.09 -36.24 -4.82
N GLY A 293 -10.10 -35.40 -4.48
CA GLY A 293 -8.71 -35.78 -4.23
C GLY A 293 -7.77 -35.69 -5.43
N ARG A 294 -8.30 -35.43 -6.64
CA ARG A 294 -7.49 -35.24 -7.85
C ARG A 294 -6.57 -34.02 -7.71
N PRO A 295 -5.26 -34.14 -8.02
CA PRO A 295 -4.32 -33.02 -7.88
C PRO A 295 -4.49 -31.97 -8.97
N LEU A 296 -4.19 -30.72 -8.65
CA LEU A 296 -4.05 -29.61 -9.60
C LEU A 296 -2.62 -29.07 -9.56
N ASP A 297 -2.08 -28.71 -10.73
CA ASP A 297 -0.72 -28.19 -10.84
C ASP A 297 -0.65 -26.73 -10.34
N ALA A 298 -0.17 -26.56 -9.11
CA ALA A 298 -0.05 -25.26 -8.48
C ALA A 298 1.07 -24.40 -9.09
N ALA A 299 2.11 -25.02 -9.66
CA ALA A 299 3.20 -24.31 -10.33
C ALA A 299 2.74 -23.72 -11.66
N GLU A 300 1.92 -24.45 -12.41
CA GLU A 300 1.24 -23.90 -13.59
C GLU A 300 0.19 -22.86 -13.20
N ALA A 301 -0.60 -23.09 -12.14
CA ALA A 301 -1.55 -22.10 -11.63
C ALA A 301 -0.90 -20.74 -11.30
N ALA A 302 0.31 -20.75 -10.71
CA ALA A 302 1.07 -19.55 -10.38
C ALA A 302 1.45 -18.71 -11.61
N ARG A 303 1.47 -19.28 -12.82
CA ARG A 303 1.76 -18.57 -14.06
C ARG A 303 0.57 -17.78 -14.60
N TRP A 304 -0.64 -18.09 -14.13
CA TRP A 304 -1.89 -17.54 -14.65
C TRP A 304 -2.69 -16.85 -13.55
N ASN A 305 -2.06 -15.84 -12.94
CA ASN A 305 -2.73 -14.86 -12.09
C ASN A 305 -2.62 -13.45 -12.72
N ARG A 306 -3.32 -12.48 -12.13
CA ARG A 306 -3.45 -11.12 -12.67
C ARG A 306 -2.16 -10.31 -12.76
N SER A 307 -1.08 -10.76 -12.13
CA SER A 307 0.24 -10.14 -12.26
C SER A 307 0.94 -10.52 -13.57
N ARG A 308 0.52 -11.64 -14.17
CA ARG A 308 1.15 -12.24 -15.35
C ARG A 308 0.29 -12.07 -16.59
N ALA A 309 -1.02 -12.30 -16.48
CA ALA A 309 -1.93 -12.24 -17.62
C ALA A 309 -3.37 -11.90 -17.20
N ARG A 310 -4.15 -11.38 -18.16
CA ARG A 310 -5.61 -11.19 -18.01
C ARG A 310 -6.42 -12.36 -18.56
N ILE A 311 -5.83 -13.15 -19.46
CA ILE A 311 -6.43 -14.31 -20.10
C ILE A 311 -5.49 -15.50 -19.88
N GLY A 312 -6.05 -16.64 -19.48
CA GLY A 312 -5.35 -17.90 -19.32
C GLY A 312 -4.97 -18.53 -20.66
N PRO A 313 -4.34 -19.72 -20.65
CA PRO A 313 -3.89 -20.36 -21.87
C PRO A 313 -5.06 -20.89 -22.69
N ASP A 314 -4.85 -21.02 -23.99
CA ASP A 314 -5.74 -21.79 -24.86
C ASP A 314 -5.50 -23.29 -24.67
N ALA A 315 -5.94 -23.80 -23.51
CA ALA A 315 -5.91 -25.19 -23.10
C ALA A 315 -7.09 -25.46 -22.16
N PRO A 316 -7.56 -26.71 -22.00
CA PRO A 316 -8.58 -27.04 -21.01
C PRO A 316 -8.08 -26.60 -19.63
N SER A 317 -8.89 -25.80 -18.95
CA SER A 317 -8.49 -25.08 -17.73
C SER A 317 -9.68 -24.86 -16.80
N LEU A 318 -9.36 -24.63 -15.53
CA LEU A 318 -10.28 -24.18 -14.50
C LEU A 318 -9.88 -22.78 -14.06
N ALA A 319 -10.84 -21.86 -13.94
CA ALA A 319 -10.65 -20.61 -13.20
C ALA A 319 -11.10 -20.83 -11.74
N ILE A 320 -10.28 -20.40 -10.78
CA ILE A 320 -10.50 -20.63 -9.35
C ILE A 320 -10.41 -19.30 -8.60
N VAL A 321 -11.36 -19.07 -7.68
CA VAL A 321 -11.34 -17.97 -6.71
C VAL A 321 -11.53 -18.54 -5.32
N GLY A 322 -10.59 -18.25 -4.42
CA GLY A 322 -10.57 -18.86 -3.09
C GLY A 322 -10.55 -20.39 -3.19
N ARG A 323 -11.64 -21.04 -2.80
CA ARG A 323 -11.76 -22.50 -2.75
C ARG A 323 -12.77 -23.06 -3.76
N ARG A 324 -13.16 -22.29 -4.78
CA ARG A 324 -14.21 -22.67 -5.72
C ARG A 324 -13.74 -22.54 -7.16
N VAL A 325 -14.10 -23.52 -7.98
CA VAL A 325 -14.07 -23.42 -9.44
C VAL A 325 -15.18 -22.49 -9.89
N VAL A 326 -14.83 -21.46 -10.65
CA VAL A 326 -15.75 -20.39 -11.07
C VAL A 326 -16.04 -20.43 -12.57
N ALA A 327 -15.14 -21.03 -13.35
CA ALA A 327 -15.34 -21.30 -14.77
C ALA A 327 -14.52 -22.51 -15.21
N VAL A 328 -14.99 -23.20 -16.25
CA VAL A 328 -14.31 -24.31 -16.91
C VAL A 328 -14.31 -24.04 -18.41
N GLY A 329 -13.19 -24.22 -19.09
CA GLY A 329 -13.08 -23.95 -20.51
C GLY A 329 -11.65 -23.75 -20.99
N ARG A 330 -11.47 -22.93 -22.03
CA ARG A 330 -10.19 -22.60 -22.65
C ARG A 330 -10.07 -21.08 -22.79
N GLY A 331 -8.85 -20.53 -22.70
CA GLY A 331 -8.65 -19.09 -22.81
C GLY A 331 -9.46 -18.30 -21.80
N LEU A 332 -9.62 -18.84 -20.59
CA LEU A 332 -10.50 -18.26 -19.57
C LEU A 332 -9.98 -16.90 -19.10
N PRO A 333 -10.84 -15.91 -18.82
CA PRO A 333 -10.45 -14.72 -18.09
C PRO A 333 -9.84 -15.09 -16.74
N VAL A 334 -8.69 -14.50 -16.40
CA VAL A 334 -8.06 -14.68 -15.10
C VAL A 334 -8.83 -13.86 -14.06
N PRO A 335 -9.39 -14.49 -13.01
CA PRO A 335 -10.14 -13.75 -11.98
C PRO A 335 -9.28 -12.75 -11.23
N LEU A 336 -9.86 -11.63 -10.78
CA LEU A 336 -9.13 -10.54 -10.12
C LEU A 336 -8.32 -11.01 -8.91
N ASN A 337 -8.94 -11.80 -8.03
CA ASN A 337 -8.33 -12.36 -6.81
C ASN A 337 -8.26 -13.89 -6.88
N GLY A 338 -7.89 -14.40 -8.05
CA GLY A 338 -7.82 -15.82 -8.34
C GLY A 338 -6.80 -16.16 -9.42
N PHE A 339 -6.90 -17.36 -9.95
CA PHE A 339 -5.96 -17.91 -10.91
C PHE A 339 -6.66 -18.85 -11.89
N VAL A 340 -5.98 -19.15 -12.99
CA VAL A 340 -6.38 -20.20 -13.93
C VAL A 340 -5.38 -21.35 -13.83
N VAL A 341 -5.87 -22.59 -13.81
CA VAL A 341 -5.02 -23.77 -13.82
C VAL A 341 -5.35 -24.63 -15.04
N PRO A 342 -4.39 -24.84 -15.96
CA PRO A 342 -4.55 -25.79 -17.06
C PRO A 342 -4.67 -27.21 -16.48
N THR A 343 -5.66 -27.95 -16.94
CA THR A 343 -5.87 -29.33 -16.48
C THR A 343 -6.74 -30.11 -17.47
N PRO A 344 -6.46 -31.40 -17.72
CA PRO A 344 -7.34 -32.26 -18.50
C PRO A 344 -8.59 -32.69 -17.72
N GLU A 345 -8.66 -32.39 -16.42
CA GLU A 345 -9.73 -32.86 -15.55
C GLU A 345 -11.09 -32.26 -15.91
N THR A 346 -12.12 -33.12 -15.94
CA THR A 346 -13.51 -32.67 -16.07
C THR A 346 -14.07 -32.35 -14.69
N VAL A 347 -14.53 -31.11 -14.52
CA VAL A 347 -15.01 -30.55 -13.25
C VAL A 347 -16.19 -29.64 -13.53
N GLU A 348 -17.18 -29.63 -12.64
CA GLU A 348 -18.31 -28.70 -12.72
C GLU A 348 -17.97 -27.35 -12.09
N VAL A 349 -18.58 -26.29 -12.61
CA VAL A 349 -18.53 -24.97 -11.96
C VAL A 349 -19.17 -25.07 -10.57
N GLY A 350 -18.52 -24.50 -9.56
CA GLY A 350 -18.92 -24.58 -8.16
C GLY A 350 -18.21 -25.68 -7.37
N ALA A 351 -17.48 -26.59 -8.03
CA ALA A 351 -16.66 -27.59 -7.36
C ALA A 351 -15.65 -26.95 -6.39
N GLU A 352 -15.41 -27.63 -5.27
CA GLU A 352 -14.53 -27.15 -4.22
C GLU A 352 -13.07 -27.57 -4.46
N VAL A 353 -12.16 -26.67 -4.11
CA VAL A 353 -10.71 -26.84 -4.17
C VAL A 353 -10.15 -26.79 -2.76
N ALA A 354 -9.44 -27.84 -2.37
CA ALA A 354 -8.73 -27.95 -1.12
C ALA A 354 -7.26 -27.53 -1.30
N TYR A 355 -6.75 -26.85 -0.29
CA TYR A 355 -5.34 -26.53 -0.13
C TYR A 355 -4.82 -27.47 0.96
N GLU A 356 -3.85 -28.32 0.65
CA GLU A 356 -3.16 -29.08 1.71
C GLU A 356 -2.50 -28.11 2.70
N PRO A 357 -2.18 -28.54 3.94
CA PRO A 357 -1.54 -27.67 4.91
C PRO A 357 -0.34 -26.95 4.29
N LEU A 358 -0.46 -25.62 4.21
CA LEU A 358 0.56 -24.78 3.62
C LEU A 358 1.85 -24.88 4.44
N ARG A 359 3.00 -24.79 3.76
CA ARG A 359 4.32 -24.89 4.37
C ARG A 359 5.18 -23.74 3.86
N GLY A 360 5.95 -23.15 4.76
CA GLY A 360 7.03 -22.25 4.38
C GLY A 360 8.32 -23.02 4.07
N SER A 361 9.43 -22.32 3.93
CA SER A 361 10.78 -22.89 3.73
C SER A 361 11.20 -23.85 4.84
N GLY A 362 10.71 -23.66 6.07
CA GLY A 362 10.93 -24.57 7.20
C GLY A 362 10.24 -25.93 7.06
N GLY A 363 9.39 -26.12 6.05
CA GLY A 363 8.77 -27.40 5.72
C GLY A 363 7.69 -27.88 6.69
N ARG A 364 7.41 -27.16 7.78
CA ARG A 364 6.38 -27.49 8.77
C ARG A 364 5.02 -26.92 8.36
N PRO A 365 3.89 -27.56 8.76
CA PRO A 365 2.57 -27.02 8.51
C PRO A 365 2.39 -25.67 9.21
N LEU A 366 1.87 -24.71 8.46
CA LEU A 366 1.53 -23.39 8.96
C LEU A 366 0.18 -23.45 9.67
N VAL A 367 0.09 -22.77 10.81
CA VAL A 367 -1.16 -22.59 11.59
C VAL A 367 -1.70 -21.17 11.49
N ALA A 368 -0.85 -20.20 11.17
CA ALA A 368 -1.27 -18.86 10.87
C ALA A 368 -0.31 -18.22 9.85
N GLY A 369 -0.82 -17.28 9.08
CA GLY A 369 -0.02 -16.61 8.07
C GLY A 369 -0.79 -15.49 7.41
N ILE A 370 -0.08 -14.41 7.10
CA ILE A 370 -0.70 -13.24 6.47
C ILE A 370 0.27 -12.60 5.48
N ALA A 371 -0.18 -12.50 4.23
CA ALA A 371 0.55 -11.81 3.20
C ALA A 371 0.38 -10.30 3.36
N GLY A 372 1.48 -9.59 3.22
CA GLY A 372 1.48 -8.17 2.90
C GLY A 372 2.28 -8.02 1.64
N GLY A 373 3.58 -7.80 1.81
CA GLY A 373 4.50 -7.50 0.73
C GLY A 373 4.49 -6.00 0.39
N PRO A 374 5.49 -5.53 -0.36
CA PRO A 374 6.68 -6.30 -0.78
C PRO A 374 7.64 -6.59 0.40
N MET A 375 8.57 -7.51 0.19
CA MET A 375 9.78 -7.66 1.01
C MET A 375 10.53 -6.33 1.04
N LEU A 376 11.08 -6.02 2.21
CA LEU A 376 11.85 -4.80 2.49
C LEU A 376 13.30 -5.11 2.83
N LEU A 377 13.54 -6.26 3.47
CA LEU A 377 14.86 -6.76 3.81
C LEU A 377 14.97 -8.25 3.50
N GLU A 378 16.09 -8.65 2.91
CA GLU A 378 16.50 -10.04 2.71
C GLU A 378 17.98 -10.18 3.10
N GLY A 379 18.29 -11.04 4.08
CA GLY A 379 19.66 -11.23 4.55
C GLY A 379 20.34 -9.97 5.08
N GLY A 380 19.55 -9.02 5.61
CA GLY A 380 19.99 -7.72 6.11
C GLY A 380 20.14 -6.65 5.04
N ALA A 381 19.95 -6.95 3.76
CA ALA A 381 20.02 -5.98 2.67
C ALA A 381 18.63 -5.46 2.29
N LEU A 382 18.54 -4.16 1.99
CA LEU A 382 17.33 -3.55 1.44
C LEU A 382 16.97 -4.19 0.11
N THR A 383 15.69 -4.54 -0.06
CA THR A 383 15.15 -5.11 -1.28
C THR A 383 13.78 -4.52 -1.57
N LEU A 384 13.42 -4.42 -2.85
CA LEU A 384 12.11 -3.97 -3.30
C LEU A 384 11.82 -4.51 -4.72
N ASP A 385 11.74 -5.83 -4.85
CA ASP A 385 11.45 -6.47 -6.14
C ASP A 385 9.93 -6.69 -6.31
N LEU A 386 9.26 -5.62 -6.69
CA LEU A 386 7.80 -5.62 -6.92
C LEU A 386 7.36 -6.63 -7.98
N ARG A 387 8.19 -6.89 -9.00
CA ARG A 387 7.82 -7.80 -10.08
C ARG A 387 7.95 -9.26 -9.67
N ARG A 388 8.99 -9.60 -8.90
CA ARG A 388 9.15 -10.94 -8.29
C ARG A 388 8.00 -11.26 -7.35
N GLU A 389 7.46 -10.26 -6.66
CA GLU A 389 6.37 -10.40 -5.68
C GLU A 389 4.97 -10.12 -6.25
N ASP A 390 4.79 -10.22 -7.57
CA ASP A 390 3.50 -10.08 -8.24
C ASP A 390 2.74 -8.76 -7.94
N PHE A 391 3.47 -7.70 -7.56
CA PHE A 391 2.99 -6.32 -7.62
C PHE A 391 3.22 -5.75 -9.02
N TRP A 392 2.60 -6.38 -10.01
CA TRP A 392 2.76 -6.05 -11.42
C TRP A 392 1.46 -6.22 -12.19
N GLY A 393 1.38 -5.61 -13.37
CA GLY A 393 0.27 -5.80 -14.29
C GLY A 393 -1.06 -5.35 -13.68
N SER A 394 -2.00 -6.27 -13.58
CA SER A 394 -3.36 -5.99 -13.12
C SER A 394 -3.71 -6.67 -11.80
N ALA A 395 -2.70 -7.09 -11.04
CA ALA A 395 -2.88 -7.73 -9.75
C ALA A 395 -3.36 -6.74 -8.69
N PRO A 396 -4.34 -7.09 -7.84
CA PRO A 396 -4.70 -6.30 -6.68
C PRO A 396 -3.61 -6.34 -5.59
N PRO A 397 -3.39 -5.29 -4.78
CA PRO A 397 -3.99 -3.98 -4.96
C PRO A 397 -3.38 -3.29 -6.18
N VAL A 398 -4.23 -2.85 -7.11
CA VAL A 398 -3.74 -2.22 -8.35
C VAL A 398 -2.97 -0.93 -8.06
N THR A 399 -3.19 -0.35 -6.88
CA THR A 399 -2.45 0.82 -6.37
C THR A 399 -0.99 0.56 -6.06
N PHE A 400 -0.53 -0.69 -6.06
CA PHE A 400 0.90 -1.03 -6.07
C PHE A 400 1.35 -1.49 -7.45
N SER A 401 0.56 -2.37 -8.08
CA SER A 401 0.90 -3.00 -9.35
C SER A 401 1.02 -2.03 -10.52
N GLN A 402 0.31 -0.90 -10.45
CA GLN A 402 0.23 0.14 -11.48
C GLN A 402 0.62 1.52 -10.93
N ASP A 403 1.40 1.56 -9.84
CA ASP A 403 1.92 2.83 -9.33
C ASP A 403 3.09 3.32 -10.20
N GLU A 404 2.83 4.34 -11.00
CA GLU A 404 3.80 5.00 -11.88
C GLU A 404 4.79 5.91 -11.12
N THR A 405 4.52 6.22 -9.85
CA THR A 405 5.37 7.12 -9.04
C THR A 405 6.52 6.40 -8.34
N GLY A 406 6.48 5.06 -8.29
CA GLY A 406 7.48 4.25 -7.63
C GLY A 406 7.57 4.54 -6.13
N ASP A 407 8.73 4.24 -5.53
CA ASP A 407 8.91 4.40 -4.08
C ASP A 407 9.30 5.83 -3.67
N GLN A 408 8.52 6.81 -4.13
CA GLN A 408 8.75 8.24 -3.86
C GLN A 408 7.73 8.81 -2.89
N ASN A 409 6.62 8.11 -2.62
CA ASN A 409 5.55 8.64 -1.81
C ASN A 409 5.77 8.40 -0.32
N LEU A 410 5.68 9.49 0.47
CA LEU A 410 5.59 9.48 1.92
C LEU A 410 4.17 9.09 2.31
N LEU A 411 4.01 7.85 2.77
CA LEU A 411 2.73 7.28 3.16
C LEU A 411 2.78 6.76 4.59
N PRO A 412 1.63 6.65 5.28
CA PRO A 412 1.56 5.82 6.47
C PRO A 412 1.95 4.38 6.10
N ARG A 413 2.77 3.73 6.93
CA ARG A 413 3.28 2.36 6.68
C ARG A 413 3.00 1.45 7.87
N LEU A 414 2.79 0.18 7.57
CA LEU A 414 2.85 -0.90 8.55
C LEU A 414 3.82 -1.93 7.99
N ALA A 415 4.76 -2.41 8.80
CA ALA A 415 5.69 -3.43 8.39
C ALA A 415 6.07 -4.32 9.58
N VAL A 416 6.60 -5.50 9.27
CA VAL A 416 7.12 -6.44 10.25
C VAL A 416 8.48 -6.95 9.80
N GLY A 417 9.42 -7.03 10.74
CA GLY A 417 10.74 -7.62 10.55
C GLY A 417 11.06 -8.69 11.58
N LEU A 418 12.04 -9.52 11.27
CA LEU A 418 12.63 -10.52 12.16
C LEU A 418 14.07 -10.10 12.47
N ASP A 419 14.37 -9.94 13.76
CA ASP A 419 15.71 -9.59 14.23
C ASP A 419 16.61 -10.80 14.46
N HIS A 420 17.90 -10.56 14.68
CA HIS A 420 18.89 -11.61 14.94
C HIS A 420 18.61 -12.44 16.20
N ALA A 421 17.76 -11.96 17.11
CA ALA A 421 17.30 -12.68 18.29
C ALA A 421 15.98 -13.44 18.04
N GLN A 422 15.54 -13.57 16.79
CA GLN A 422 14.28 -14.21 16.38
C GLN A 422 13.03 -13.54 16.99
N ARG A 423 13.13 -12.25 17.30
CA ARG A 423 11.99 -11.44 17.74
C ARG A 423 11.35 -10.75 16.53
N LEU A 424 10.03 -10.64 16.56
CA LEU A 424 9.29 -9.86 15.59
C LEU A 424 9.32 -8.38 15.97
N VAL A 425 9.54 -7.52 15.00
CA VAL A 425 9.56 -6.06 15.14
C VAL A 425 8.51 -5.47 14.22
N PHE A 426 7.39 -5.02 14.79
CA PHE A 426 6.32 -4.35 14.05
C PHE A 426 6.54 -2.84 14.10
N VAL A 427 6.51 -2.20 12.94
CA VAL A 427 6.67 -0.75 12.82
C VAL A 427 5.41 -0.16 12.18
N ALA A 428 4.76 0.75 12.90
CA ALA A 428 3.62 1.53 12.41
C ALA A 428 4.03 3.00 12.30
N VAL A 429 4.08 3.52 11.07
CA VAL A 429 4.46 4.90 10.73
C VAL A 429 3.21 5.67 10.36
N ASP A 430 2.88 6.74 11.08
CA ASP A 430 1.82 7.67 10.67
C ASP A 430 2.31 8.58 9.53
N GLY A 431 1.37 9.14 8.78
CA GLY A 431 1.68 9.92 7.59
C GLY A 431 0.50 10.81 7.19
N ARG A 432 0.69 11.62 6.14
CA ARG A 432 -0.35 12.54 5.60
C ARG A 432 -0.71 13.70 6.55
N ASP A 433 0.19 14.07 7.45
CA ASP A 433 0.04 15.18 8.39
C ASP A 433 1.30 16.04 8.35
N PHE A 434 1.21 17.24 7.75
CA PHE A 434 2.36 18.14 7.60
C PHE A 434 2.97 18.57 8.95
N GLY A 435 2.17 18.65 10.01
CA GLY A 435 2.63 19.13 11.31
C GLY A 435 3.24 18.02 12.18
N ARG A 436 2.77 16.78 12.04
CA ARG A 436 3.04 15.72 13.03
C ARG A 436 3.68 14.46 12.46
N ALA A 437 3.36 14.11 11.21
CA ALA A 437 3.81 12.86 10.62
C ALA A 437 3.70 12.89 9.09
N LEU A 438 4.83 13.04 8.40
CA LEU A 438 4.84 13.10 6.94
C LEU A 438 4.57 11.73 6.30
N GLY A 439 5.01 10.66 6.94
CA GLY A 439 5.01 9.30 6.39
C GLY A 439 6.39 8.89 5.89
N MET A 440 6.48 7.70 5.31
CA MET A 440 7.75 7.14 4.80
C MET A 440 7.53 6.42 3.46
N THR A 441 8.60 6.31 2.69
CA THR A 441 8.69 5.38 1.55
C THR A 441 8.81 3.94 2.06
N LEU A 442 8.67 2.94 1.18
CA LEU A 442 8.93 1.53 1.48
C LEU A 442 10.40 1.33 1.86
N GLY A 443 11.33 1.92 1.10
CA GLY A 443 12.76 1.92 1.41
C GLY A 443 13.05 2.54 2.78
N GLY A 444 12.41 3.66 3.12
CA GLY A 444 12.60 4.32 4.41
C GLY A 444 12.13 3.46 5.60
N VAL A 445 11.00 2.75 5.48
CA VAL A 445 10.60 1.79 6.54
C VAL A 445 11.49 0.55 6.56
N GLY A 446 12.05 0.15 5.42
CA GLY A 446 13.12 -0.86 5.35
C GLY A 446 14.37 -0.47 6.12
N GLU A 447 14.84 0.78 5.94
CA GLU A 447 15.98 1.35 6.68
C GLU A 447 15.70 1.42 8.19
N VAL A 448 14.48 1.78 8.59
CA VAL A 448 14.03 1.75 10.00
C VAL A 448 14.14 0.33 10.57
N LEU A 449 13.62 -0.69 9.87
CA LEU A 449 13.70 -2.07 10.32
C LEU A 449 15.14 -2.60 10.36
N GLN A 450 15.97 -2.22 9.39
CA GLN A 450 17.39 -2.57 9.36
C GLN A 450 18.11 -1.96 10.58
N ALA A 451 17.88 -0.68 10.87
CA ALA A 451 18.43 0.01 12.03
C ALA A 451 17.96 -0.57 13.37
N LEU A 452 16.75 -1.16 13.40
CA LEU A 452 16.23 -1.90 14.55
C LEU A 452 16.80 -3.32 14.70
N GLY A 453 17.71 -3.73 13.80
CA GLY A 453 18.40 -5.01 13.83
C GLY A 453 17.69 -6.14 13.10
N CYS A 454 16.69 -5.84 12.26
CA CYS A 454 16.03 -6.84 11.43
C CYS A 454 16.91 -7.28 10.26
N HIS A 455 16.94 -8.59 10.01
CA HIS A 455 17.62 -9.16 8.84
C HIS A 455 16.65 -9.55 7.72
N THR A 456 15.37 -9.78 8.05
CA THR A 456 14.33 -10.07 7.06
C THR A 456 13.10 -9.25 7.42
N ALA A 457 12.46 -8.64 6.43
CA ALA A 457 11.29 -7.79 6.68
C ALA A 457 10.36 -7.73 5.49
N THR A 458 9.07 -7.51 5.76
CA THR A 458 8.04 -7.31 4.75
C THR A 458 7.09 -6.20 5.16
N ASN A 459 6.56 -5.49 4.17
CA ASN A 459 5.50 -4.51 4.35
C ASN A 459 4.15 -5.22 4.60
N LEU A 460 3.23 -4.54 5.29
CA LEU A 460 1.83 -4.92 5.51
C LEU A 460 0.90 -3.81 4.97
N ASP A 461 -0.43 -3.98 5.06
CA ASP A 461 -1.34 -2.96 4.55
C ASP A 461 -1.23 -1.65 5.37
N GLY A 462 -0.70 -0.63 4.71
CA GLY A 462 -0.43 0.69 5.26
C GLY A 462 -1.54 1.69 4.95
N GLY A 463 -1.13 2.94 4.67
CA GLY A 463 -2.04 4.02 4.33
C GLY A 463 -3.12 4.21 5.40
N ALA A 464 -4.37 4.37 4.96
CA ALA A 464 -5.50 4.52 5.89
C ALA A 464 -5.85 3.23 6.65
N SER A 465 -5.33 2.07 6.22
CA SER A 465 -5.55 0.78 6.86
C SER A 465 -4.57 0.50 8.01
N LYS A 466 -3.45 1.23 8.11
CA LYS A 466 -2.46 1.02 9.17
C LYS A 466 -3.08 1.26 10.54
N ARG A 467 -3.19 0.20 11.35
CA ARG A 467 -3.60 0.28 12.75
C ARG A 467 -2.60 -0.38 13.69
N MET A 468 -2.40 0.21 14.86
CA MET A 468 -1.70 -0.40 15.98
C MET A 468 -2.42 -0.07 17.30
N VAL A 469 -2.73 -1.10 18.07
CA VAL A 469 -3.44 -1.03 19.35
C VAL A 469 -2.59 -1.70 20.43
N LEU A 470 -2.49 -1.05 21.58
CA LEU A 470 -1.80 -1.56 22.76
C LEU A 470 -2.71 -1.39 23.98
N ARG A 471 -2.95 -2.47 24.73
CA ARG A 471 -3.82 -2.49 25.93
C ARG A 471 -5.20 -1.84 25.66
N GLY A 472 -5.77 -2.10 24.48
CA GLY A 472 -7.06 -1.58 24.04
C GLY A 472 -7.08 -0.10 23.63
N ARG A 473 -5.92 0.56 23.53
CA ARG A 473 -5.79 1.96 23.09
C ARG A 473 -5.09 2.02 21.74
N ALA A 474 -5.62 2.83 20.82
CA ALA A 474 -4.95 3.11 19.55
C ALA A 474 -3.67 3.92 19.80
N LEU A 475 -2.58 3.52 19.16
CA LEU A 475 -1.30 4.23 19.22
C LEU A 475 -1.07 5.16 18.02
N ASP A 476 -1.97 5.14 17.05
CA ASP A 476 -1.83 5.78 15.74
C ASP A 476 -2.54 7.13 15.61
N LEU A 477 -2.05 7.96 14.69
CA LEU A 477 -2.70 9.18 14.19
C LEU A 477 -3.56 8.84 12.97
N SER A 478 -4.54 7.96 13.15
CA SER A 478 -5.37 7.45 12.05
C SER A 478 -6.22 8.54 11.41
N SER A 479 -6.07 8.76 10.10
CA SER A 479 -6.98 9.57 9.30
C SER A 479 -7.01 9.11 7.84
N THR A 480 -8.18 9.22 7.20
CA THR A 480 -8.31 9.10 5.75
C THR A 480 -8.09 10.43 5.02
N GLU A 481 -7.78 11.53 5.70
CA GLU A 481 -7.62 12.85 5.08
C GLU A 481 -6.16 13.34 5.17
N LEU A 482 -5.81 14.37 4.39
CA LEU A 482 -4.59 15.15 4.60
C LEU A 482 -4.84 16.15 5.74
N GLN A 483 -3.85 16.35 6.62
CA GLN A 483 -3.94 17.32 7.73
C GLN A 483 -2.92 18.44 7.55
N GLY A 484 -3.38 19.68 7.73
CA GLY A 484 -2.55 20.90 7.67
C GLY A 484 -1.80 21.18 8.98
N SER A 485 -0.84 22.09 8.94
CA SER A 485 0.04 22.42 10.08
C SER A 485 -0.66 23.11 11.27
N GLY A 486 -1.96 23.41 11.16
CA GLY A 486 -2.77 24.09 12.19
C GLY A 486 -4.10 23.40 12.52
N ASP A 487 -4.37 22.22 11.95
CA ASP A 487 -5.59 21.49 12.25
C ASP A 487 -5.54 20.96 13.69
N THR A 488 -6.43 21.45 14.57
CA THR A 488 -6.71 20.75 15.83
C THR A 488 -7.15 19.34 15.49
N ALA A 489 -6.66 18.31 16.22
CA ALA A 489 -6.94 16.89 15.98
C ALA A 489 -8.46 16.61 15.97
N THR A 490 -9.12 16.88 14.84
CA THR A 490 -10.46 16.40 14.57
C THR A 490 -10.35 14.89 14.44
N ALA A 491 -11.28 14.16 15.04
CA ALA A 491 -11.31 12.71 14.93
C ALA A 491 -11.50 12.34 13.45
N GLY A 492 -10.39 12.15 12.74
CA GLY A 492 -10.37 11.82 11.33
C GLY A 492 -11.19 10.56 11.09
N ARG A 493 -11.79 10.44 9.90
CA ARG A 493 -12.49 9.21 9.53
C ARG A 493 -11.48 8.06 9.53
N VAL A 494 -11.75 7.07 10.38
CA VAL A 494 -10.91 5.88 10.52
C VAL A 494 -11.43 4.80 9.57
N ARG A 495 -10.55 4.23 8.74
CA ARG A 495 -10.90 3.11 7.88
C ARG A 495 -11.04 1.82 8.72
N PRO A 496 -12.12 1.04 8.56
CA PRO A 496 -12.19 -0.30 9.13
C PRO A 496 -11.15 -1.24 8.51
N VAL A 497 -10.52 -2.08 9.32
CA VAL A 497 -9.51 -3.07 8.88
C VAL A 497 -10.05 -4.48 9.00
N HIS A 498 -9.78 -5.32 8.00
CA HIS A 498 -10.48 -6.60 7.81
C HIS A 498 -9.66 -7.82 8.17
N SER A 499 -8.40 -7.62 8.49
CA SER A 499 -7.50 -8.64 9.02
C SER A 499 -6.72 -8.04 10.20
N ALA A 500 -6.26 -8.89 11.10
CA ALA A 500 -5.45 -8.47 12.23
C ALA A 500 -4.41 -9.52 12.59
N ILE A 501 -3.32 -9.05 13.18
CA ILE A 501 -2.34 -9.87 13.89
C ILE A 501 -2.48 -9.52 15.37
N SER A 502 -2.96 -10.48 16.16
CA SER A 502 -3.22 -10.35 17.59
C SER A 502 -2.06 -10.91 18.40
N MET A 503 -1.68 -10.22 19.47
CA MET A 503 -0.58 -10.60 20.36
C MET A 503 -1.12 -10.80 21.79
N PHE A 504 -0.98 -12.00 22.31
CA PHE A 504 -1.43 -12.38 23.65
C PHE A 504 -0.19 -12.63 24.51
N ALA A 505 0.08 -11.69 25.41
CA ALA A 505 1.14 -11.84 26.40
C ALA A 505 0.51 -12.20 27.75
N ASP A 506 1.16 -13.10 28.48
CA ASP A 506 0.78 -13.40 29.86
C ASP A 506 0.94 -12.14 30.74
N ARG A 507 0.08 -12.04 31.76
CA ARG A 507 0.04 -10.87 32.65
C ARG A 507 1.10 -10.90 33.72
#